data_AF-A0A0D6L6V8-F1
#
_entry.id   AF-A0A0D6L6V8-F1
#
_cell.length_a   1.000
_cell.length_b   1.000
_cell.length_c   1.000
_cell.angle_alpha   90.00
_cell.angle_beta   90.00
_cell.angle_gamma   90.00
#
_symmetry.space_group_name_H-M   'P 1'
#
loop_
_entity.id
_entity.type
_entity.pdbx_description
1 polymer ?
#
loop_
_entity_poly.entity_id
_entity_poly.type
_entity_poly.pdbx_seq_one_letter_code
_entity_poly.pdbx_strand_id
1 'polypeptide(L)'
;ESAITLKNSSANSDSKRMTAAKNGQEAMDTDAAGLDTNLYSRQIYALGESAMINLRKASVLISGLGGVGVEIAKNLILGGVRSVTLHDTKNARWIDLSAQYYLTEEDIGKNRAAASFERLAELNDSVNCQLVVDQLTEDFVKQFD
;
A
#
# COMPACT_ATOMS: atom_id res chain seq x y z
N GLU A 1 37.10 -34.25 -43.25
CA GLU A 1 36.11 -33.60 -44.13
C GLU A 1 34.72 -33.77 -43.56
N SER A 2 33.89 -32.79 -43.82
CA SER A 2 32.51 -32.58 -43.36
C SER A 2 31.53 -33.65 -43.81
N ALA A 3 30.49 -33.92 -43.01
CA ALA A 3 29.09 -33.63 -43.40
C ALA A 3 28.07 -34.21 -42.40
N ILE A 4 27.18 -33.31 -41.98
CA ILE A 4 25.93 -33.47 -41.23
C ILE A 4 24.89 -34.20 -42.08
N THR A 5 24.01 -35.01 -41.46
CA THR A 5 22.54 -35.02 -41.75
C THR A 5 21.81 -35.78 -40.63
N LEU A 6 21.19 -35.03 -39.72
CA LEU A 6 20.15 -35.52 -38.80
C LEU A 6 18.81 -35.49 -39.53
N LYS A 7 18.15 -36.65 -39.67
CA LYS A 7 16.74 -36.72 -40.07
C LYS A 7 15.86 -36.65 -38.82
N ASN A 8 15.07 -35.59 -38.77
CA ASN A 8 14.08 -35.30 -37.74
C ASN A 8 12.83 -36.16 -38.01
N SER A 9 12.44 -37.00 -37.05
CA SER A 9 11.20 -37.79 -37.09
C SER A 9 10.21 -37.21 -36.09
N SER A 10 9.13 -36.65 -36.63
CA SER A 10 7.96 -36.17 -35.89
C SER A 10 7.31 -37.28 -35.07
N ALA A 11 7.14 -37.04 -33.78
CA ALA A 11 6.21 -37.77 -32.93
C ALA A 11 5.32 -36.75 -32.20
N ASN A 12 4.04 -36.77 -32.55
CA ASN A 12 2.97 -36.02 -31.93
C ASN A 12 2.61 -36.69 -30.59
N SER A 13 2.57 -35.94 -29.49
CA SER A 13 1.89 -36.35 -28.27
C SER A 13 1.15 -35.17 -27.68
N ASP A 14 -0.17 -35.22 -27.83
CA ASP A 14 -1.16 -34.32 -27.24
C ASP A 14 -0.95 -34.18 -25.72
N SER A 15 -0.44 -33.02 -25.29
CA SER A 15 -0.52 -32.61 -23.89
C SER A 15 -1.65 -31.60 -23.73
N LYS A 16 -2.81 -32.14 -23.34
CA LYS A 16 -4.03 -31.43 -23.00
C LYS A 16 -3.76 -30.55 -21.76
N ARG A 17 -3.31 -29.30 -21.97
CA ARG A 17 -3.16 -28.30 -20.91
C ARG A 17 -4.55 -27.96 -20.36
N MET A 18 -4.85 -28.43 -19.14
CA MET A 18 -5.90 -27.86 -18.31
C MET A 18 -5.54 -26.40 -18.00
N THR A 19 -6.18 -25.45 -18.69
CA THR A 19 -6.18 -24.05 -18.25
C THR A 19 -7.09 -23.95 -17.03
N ALA A 20 -6.50 -23.73 -15.86
CA ALA A 20 -7.23 -23.32 -14.68
C ALA A 20 -8.11 -22.11 -15.04
N ALA A 21 -9.40 -22.20 -14.74
CA ALA A 21 -10.34 -21.12 -14.94
C ALA A 21 -9.82 -19.88 -14.21
N LYS A 22 -9.65 -18.78 -14.95
CA LYS A 22 -9.47 -17.46 -14.36
C LYS A 22 -10.74 -17.18 -13.55
N ASN A 23 -10.61 -17.16 -12.22
CA ASN A 23 -11.66 -16.62 -11.36
C ASN A 23 -12.02 -15.21 -11.84
N GLY A 24 -13.32 -14.95 -11.86
CA GLY A 24 -13.96 -13.78 -12.48
C GLY A 24 -13.23 -12.49 -12.17
N GLN A 25 -12.69 -11.89 -13.22
CA GLN A 25 -12.25 -10.51 -13.21
C GLN A 25 -13.52 -9.69 -13.45
N GLU A 26 -14.25 -9.42 -12.36
CA GLU A 26 -15.28 -8.38 -12.39
C GLU A 26 -14.57 -7.08 -12.80
N ALA A 27 -15.15 -6.39 -13.79
CA ALA A 27 -14.62 -5.11 -14.23
C ALA A 27 -14.58 -4.17 -13.01
N MET A 28 -13.43 -3.56 -12.74
CA MET A 28 -13.33 -2.44 -11.79
C MET A 28 -14.33 -1.39 -12.24
N ASP A 29 -15.38 -1.17 -11.44
CA ASP A 29 -16.37 -0.13 -11.69
C ASP A 29 -15.81 1.18 -11.16
N THR A 30 -14.79 1.67 -11.87
CA THR A 30 -14.14 2.95 -11.61
C THR A 30 -14.99 4.06 -12.17
N ASP A 31 -15.39 5.01 -11.32
CA ASP A 31 -16.07 6.22 -11.78
C ASP A 31 -15.14 7.10 -12.65
N ALA A 32 -15.69 8.19 -13.20
CA ALA A 32 -14.91 9.13 -14.01
C ALA A 32 -13.74 9.80 -13.25
N ALA A 33 -13.68 9.66 -11.92
CA ALA A 33 -12.62 10.14 -11.05
C ALA A 33 -11.62 9.03 -10.63
N GLY A 34 -11.79 7.80 -11.13
CA GLY A 34 -10.93 6.66 -10.77
C GLY A 34 -11.20 6.10 -9.37
N LEU A 35 -12.40 6.32 -8.81
CA LEU A 35 -12.85 5.73 -7.55
C LEU A 35 -13.40 4.33 -7.81
N ASP A 36 -12.83 3.31 -7.18
CA ASP A 36 -13.41 1.96 -7.16
C ASP A 36 -14.67 1.97 -6.29
N THR A 37 -15.83 2.11 -6.94
CA THR A 37 -17.11 2.27 -6.24
C THR A 37 -17.53 1.02 -5.46
N ASN A 38 -17.04 -0.16 -5.86
CA ASN A 38 -17.31 -1.42 -5.17
C ASN A 38 -16.52 -1.48 -3.85
N LEU A 39 -15.20 -1.24 -3.92
CA LEU A 39 -14.31 -1.22 -2.75
C LEU A 39 -14.74 -0.17 -1.71
N TYR A 40 -15.06 1.05 -2.16
CA TYR A 40 -15.37 2.19 -1.29
C TYR A 40 -16.86 2.37 -1.01
N SER A 41 -17.74 1.45 -1.46
CA SER A 41 -19.21 1.57 -1.38
C SER A 41 -19.71 2.02 0.00
N ARG A 42 -19.26 1.36 1.08
CA ARG A 42 -19.64 1.69 2.46
C ARG A 42 -19.15 3.07 2.91
N GLN A 43 -17.95 3.46 2.48
CA GLN A 43 -17.38 4.78 2.80
C GLN A 43 -18.12 5.89 2.05
N ILE A 44 -18.50 5.66 0.78
CA ILE A 44 -19.32 6.58 -0.01
C ILE A 44 -20.68 6.79 0.67
N TYR A 45 -21.33 5.73 1.16
CA TYR A 45 -22.60 5.89 1.88
C TYR A 45 -22.48 6.68 3.19
N ALA A 46 -21.33 6.60 3.88
CA ALA A 46 -21.11 7.27 5.15
C ALA A 46 -20.67 8.74 4.98
N LEU A 47 -19.78 9.02 4.03
CA LEU A 47 -19.13 10.33 3.86
C LEU A 47 -19.73 11.15 2.71
N GLY A 48 -20.36 10.49 1.74
CA GLY A 48 -20.77 11.07 0.47
C GLY A 48 -19.67 11.05 -0.59
N GLU A 49 -20.09 11.04 -1.85
CA GLU A 49 -19.20 10.95 -3.03
C GLU A 49 -18.23 12.13 -3.11
N SER A 50 -18.69 13.37 -2.92
CA SER A 50 -17.85 14.57 -2.95
C SER A 50 -16.72 14.52 -1.90
N ALA A 51 -16.99 13.98 -0.71
CA ALA A 51 -15.99 13.86 0.34
C ALA A 51 -14.93 12.82 -0.02
N MET A 52 -15.34 11.68 -0.60
CA MET A 52 -14.42 10.66 -1.10
C MET A 52 -13.51 11.19 -2.21
N ILE A 53 -14.06 11.97 -3.16
CA ILE A 53 -13.26 12.62 -4.21
C ILE A 53 -12.20 13.55 -3.62
N ASN A 54 -12.52 14.29 -2.55
CA ASN A 54 -11.55 15.16 -1.87
C ASN A 54 -10.47 14.35 -1.15
N LEU A 55 -10.83 13.26 -0.47
CA LEU A 55 -9.85 12.36 0.16
C LEU A 55 -8.87 11.79 -0.88
N ARG A 56 -9.36 11.40 -2.06
CA ARG A 56 -8.52 10.91 -3.17
C ARG A 56 -7.58 11.95 -3.77
N LYS A 57 -7.70 13.23 -3.40
CA LYS A 57 -6.78 14.31 -3.80
C LYS A 57 -5.82 14.71 -2.68
N ALA A 58 -6.19 14.50 -1.43
CA ALA A 58 -5.43 14.91 -0.26
C ALA A 58 -4.09 14.17 -0.12
N SER A 59 -3.02 14.92 0.17
CA SER A 59 -1.73 14.37 0.59
C SER A 59 -1.48 14.68 2.06
N VAL A 60 -1.24 13.65 2.88
CA VAL A 60 -1.16 13.79 4.33
C VAL A 60 0.24 13.46 4.85
N LEU A 61 0.80 14.34 5.66
CA LEU A 61 2.00 14.07 6.46
C LEU A 61 1.59 13.66 7.88
N ILE A 62 2.05 12.50 8.34
CA ILE A 62 1.86 12.04 9.72
C ILE A 62 3.20 12.08 10.44
N SER A 63 3.37 13.03 11.35
CA SER A 63 4.59 13.19 12.15
C SER A 63 4.44 12.58 13.54
N GLY A 64 5.16 11.48 13.75
CA GLY A 64 5.16 10.65 14.96
C GLY A 64 4.38 9.36 14.74
N LEU A 65 5.06 8.21 14.77
CA LEU A 65 4.51 6.87 14.60
C LEU A 65 4.55 6.06 15.92
N GLY A 66 4.11 6.70 17.00
CA GLY A 66 3.67 5.99 18.21
C GLY A 66 2.29 5.36 18.03
N GLY A 67 1.69 4.81 19.09
CA GLY A 67 0.39 4.12 19.03
C GLY A 67 -0.75 4.94 18.40
N VAL A 68 -0.82 6.25 18.69
CA VAL A 68 -1.83 7.13 18.06
C VAL A 68 -1.52 7.37 16.58
N GLY A 69 -0.26 7.63 16.25
CA GLY A 69 0.15 7.93 14.88
C GLY A 69 -0.09 6.76 13.93
N VAL A 70 0.22 5.53 14.37
CA VAL A 70 -0.02 4.33 13.56
C VAL A 70 -1.51 4.08 13.33
N GLU A 71 -2.35 4.36 14.33
CA GLU A 71 -3.81 4.20 14.20
C GLU A 71 -4.41 5.22 13.22
N ILE A 72 -3.93 6.47 13.27
CA ILE A 72 -4.31 7.49 12.29
C ILE A 72 -3.86 7.06 10.88
N ALA A 73 -2.61 6.61 10.73
CA ALA A 73 -2.06 6.16 9.45
C ALA A 73 -2.88 5.01 8.86
N LYS A 74 -3.16 3.96 9.64
CA LYS A 74 -3.99 2.83 9.21
C LYS A 74 -5.35 3.31 8.69
N ASN A 75 -6.05 4.16 9.45
CA ASN A 75 -7.39 4.59 9.09
C ASN A 75 -7.41 5.51 7.85
N LEU A 76 -6.38 6.33 7.63
CA LEU A 76 -6.28 7.15 6.41
C LEU A 76 -5.95 6.32 5.17
N ILE A 77 -5.06 5.32 5.31
CA ILE A 77 -4.70 4.42 4.21
C ILE A 77 -5.90 3.55 3.81
N LEU A 78 -6.59 2.95 4.78
CA LEU A 78 -7.86 2.23 4.52
C LEU A 78 -8.97 3.18 4.03
N GLY A 79 -8.92 4.44 4.46
CA GLY A 79 -9.77 5.54 3.97
C GLY A 79 -9.57 5.88 2.49
N GLY A 80 -8.45 5.46 1.90
CA GLY A 80 -8.17 5.63 0.49
C GLY A 80 -7.73 7.03 0.11
N VAL A 81 -6.98 7.76 0.95
CA VAL A 81 -6.41 9.07 0.56
C VAL A 81 -5.44 8.95 -0.62
N ARG A 82 -5.03 10.06 -1.25
CA ARG A 82 -4.06 10.00 -2.38
C ARG A 82 -2.70 9.47 -1.92
N SER A 83 -2.17 10.08 -0.88
CA SER A 83 -0.84 9.78 -0.35
C SER A 83 -0.74 10.03 1.14
N VAL A 84 0.06 9.19 1.79
CA VAL A 84 0.43 9.32 3.19
C VAL A 84 1.95 9.27 3.30
N THR A 85 2.54 10.31 3.88
CA THR A 85 3.94 10.33 4.26
C THR A 85 4.06 10.06 5.75
N LEU A 86 4.69 8.93 6.09
CA LEU A 86 4.94 8.49 7.44
C LEU A 86 6.29 9.05 7.91
N HIS A 87 6.26 9.83 8.99
CA HIS A 87 7.44 10.46 9.54
C HIS A 87 7.62 10.15 11.03
N ASP A 88 8.82 9.76 11.44
CA ASP A 88 9.22 9.75 12.84
C ASP A 88 10.74 9.85 12.93
N THR A 89 11.25 10.56 13.92
CA THR A 89 12.70 10.67 14.19
C THR A 89 13.15 9.79 15.35
N LYS A 90 12.22 9.16 16.08
CA LYS A 90 12.54 8.33 17.25
C LYS A 90 12.52 6.84 16.91
N ASN A 91 13.38 6.13 17.63
CA ASN A 91 13.42 4.68 17.58
C ASN A 91 12.36 4.05 18.48
N ALA A 92 11.96 2.83 18.13
CA ALA A 92 11.04 2.02 18.89
C ALA A 92 11.64 1.68 20.25
N ARG A 93 10.83 1.84 21.30
CA ARG A 93 11.15 1.46 22.67
C ARG A 93 10.11 0.47 23.17
N TRP A 94 10.45 -0.22 24.24
CA TRP A 94 9.57 -1.20 24.89
C TRP A 94 8.15 -0.66 25.18
N ILE A 95 8.05 0.61 25.63
CA ILE A 95 6.75 1.24 25.91
C ILE A 95 5.87 1.41 24.66
N ASP A 96 6.46 1.57 23.48
CA ASP A 96 5.72 1.76 22.24
C ASP A 96 4.95 0.48 21.84
N LEU A 97 5.43 -0.71 22.21
CA LEU A 97 4.80 -2.00 21.92
C LEU A 97 3.40 -2.17 22.56
N SER A 98 3.08 -1.37 23.58
CA SER A 98 1.79 -1.41 24.26
C SER A 98 0.62 -0.98 23.37
N ALA A 99 0.87 -0.13 22.38
CA ALA A 99 -0.17 0.48 21.54
C ALA A 99 0.20 0.58 20.06
N GLN A 100 1.48 0.43 19.70
CA GLN A 100 1.94 0.39 18.32
C GLN A 100 2.00 -1.08 17.86
N TYR A 101 0.87 -1.57 17.33
CA TYR A 101 0.64 -2.99 16.99
C TYR A 101 1.41 -3.51 15.76
N TYR A 102 2.13 -2.67 15.02
CA TYR A 102 3.04 -3.11 13.96
C TYR A 102 4.48 -3.31 14.44
N LEU A 103 4.85 -2.78 15.60
CA LEU A 103 6.17 -3.00 16.17
C LEU A 103 6.23 -4.33 16.90
N THR A 104 7.34 -5.02 16.75
CA THR A 104 7.67 -6.24 17.52
C THR A 104 8.87 -5.99 18.43
N GLU A 105 9.19 -6.93 19.32
CA GLU A 105 10.39 -6.86 20.16
C GLU A 105 11.68 -6.77 19.31
N GLU A 106 11.69 -7.36 18.13
CA GLU A 106 12.82 -7.31 17.17
C GLU A 106 13.03 -5.94 16.56
N ASP A 107 12.05 -5.04 16.67
CA ASP A 107 12.12 -3.69 16.11
C ASP A 107 12.61 -2.65 17.11
N ILE A 108 12.79 -3.04 18.38
CA ILE A 108 13.33 -2.15 19.41
C ILE A 108 14.69 -1.62 18.96
N GLY A 109 14.85 -0.29 19.00
CA GLY A 109 16.06 0.39 18.53
C GLY A 109 16.04 0.76 17.04
N LYS A 110 15.11 0.24 16.22
CA LYS A 110 14.89 0.70 14.84
C LYS A 110 13.95 1.92 14.82
N ASN A 111 14.01 2.71 13.76
CA ASN A 111 13.10 3.85 13.60
C ASN A 111 11.63 3.37 13.51
N ARG A 112 10.71 4.03 14.25
CA ARG A 112 9.31 3.60 14.37
C ARG A 112 8.55 3.66 13.04
N ALA A 113 8.77 4.71 12.25
CA ALA A 113 8.14 4.85 10.95
C ALA A 113 8.69 3.80 9.96
N ALA A 114 10.01 3.62 9.93
CA ALA A 114 10.64 2.64 9.05
C ALA A 114 10.20 1.20 9.35
N ALA A 115 10.15 0.82 10.63
CA ALA A 115 9.76 -0.53 11.05
C ALA A 115 8.29 -0.87 10.74
N SER A 116 7.42 0.13 10.63
CA SER A 116 5.99 -0.07 10.36
C SER A 116 5.58 0.20 8.90
N PHE A 117 6.49 0.71 8.08
CA PHE A 117 6.21 1.20 6.73
C PHE A 117 5.58 0.14 5.81
N GLU A 118 6.25 -1.00 5.64
CA GLU A 118 5.80 -2.05 4.71
C GLU A 118 4.38 -2.53 5.06
N ARG A 119 4.12 -2.79 6.35
CA ARG A 119 2.82 -3.27 6.83
C ARG A 119 1.71 -2.24 6.66
N LEU A 120 2.04 -0.95 6.75
CA LEU A 120 1.09 0.14 6.48
C LEU A 120 0.82 0.27 4.98
N ALA A 121 1.85 0.16 4.14
CA ALA A 121 1.73 0.28 2.68
C ALA A 121 0.89 -0.86 2.07
N GLU A 122 1.01 -2.09 2.61
CA GLU A 122 0.23 -3.26 2.19
C GLU A 122 -1.29 -3.14 2.45
N LEU A 123 -1.75 -2.17 3.25
CA LEU A 123 -3.17 -2.04 3.57
C LEU A 123 -4.02 -1.61 2.37
N ASN A 124 -3.46 -0.84 1.45
CA ASN A 124 -4.19 -0.31 0.30
C ASN A 124 -3.25 0.12 -0.83
N ASP A 125 -3.13 -0.72 -1.86
CA ASP A 125 -2.30 -0.48 -3.06
C ASP A 125 -2.68 0.80 -3.83
N SER A 126 -3.89 1.34 -3.59
CA SER A 126 -4.36 2.58 -4.22
C SER A 126 -3.88 3.85 -3.51
N VAL A 127 -3.12 3.74 -2.42
CA VAL A 127 -2.59 4.87 -1.63
C VAL A 127 -1.07 4.89 -1.72
N ASN A 128 -0.50 6.02 -2.14
CA ASN A 128 0.95 6.16 -2.20
C ASN A 128 1.52 6.42 -0.80
N CYS A 129 2.21 5.43 -0.23
CA CYS A 129 2.87 5.55 1.05
C CYS A 129 4.35 5.95 0.88
N GLN A 130 4.80 6.94 1.66
CA GLN A 130 6.19 7.42 1.65
C GLN A 130 6.76 7.43 3.07
N LEU A 131 8.07 7.29 3.19
CA LEU A 131 8.79 7.26 4.46
C LEU A 131 9.78 8.42 4.56
N VAL A 132 9.76 9.14 5.68
CA VAL A 132 10.76 10.16 6.02
C VAL A 132 11.21 9.94 7.46
N VAL A 133 12.53 9.84 7.68
CA VAL A 133 13.11 9.61 9.01
C VAL A 133 13.97 10.77 9.52
N ASP A 134 14.23 11.74 8.64
CA ASP A 134 15.02 12.93 8.93
C ASP A 134 14.17 14.02 9.62
N GLN A 135 14.85 14.99 10.22
CA GLN A 135 14.17 16.15 10.82
C GLN A 135 13.36 16.93 9.78
N LEU A 136 12.13 17.29 10.16
CA LEU A 136 11.27 18.11 9.30
C LEU A 136 11.84 19.52 9.14
N THR A 137 11.80 20.01 7.91
CA THR A 137 12.08 21.41 7.57
C THR A 137 10.79 22.11 7.17
N GLU A 138 10.73 23.44 7.33
CA GLU A 138 9.55 24.21 6.93
C GLU A 138 9.23 24.01 5.43
N ASP A 139 10.26 23.97 4.59
CA ASP A 139 10.10 23.81 3.14
C ASP A 139 9.60 22.42 2.75
N PHE A 140 9.88 21.40 3.56
CA PHE A 140 9.30 20.09 3.38
C PHE A 140 7.82 20.08 3.79
N VAL A 141 7.48 20.66 4.94
CA VAL A 141 6.11 20.68 5.45
C VAL A 141 5.16 21.48 4.54
N LYS A 142 5.65 22.55 3.89
CA LYS A 142 4.86 23.36 2.94
C LYS A 142 4.35 22.59 1.70
N GLN A 143 4.80 21.36 1.47
CA GLN A 143 4.38 20.53 0.34
C GLN A 143 3.06 19.79 0.59
N PHE A 144 2.59 19.79 1.85
CA PHE A 144 1.36 19.14 2.27
C PHE A 144 0.26 20.19 2.46
N ASP A 145 -0.99 19.77 2.20
CA ASP A 145 -2.18 20.62 2.29
C ASP A 145 -2.50 21.05 3.75
#